data_AF-A0A183IHK3-F1
#
_entry.id   AF-A0A183IHK3-F1
#
_cell.length_a   1.000
_cell.length_b   1.000
_cell.length_c   1.000
_cell.angle_alpha   90.00
_cell.angle_beta   90.00
_cell.angle_gamma   90.00
#
_symmetry.space_group_name_H-M   'P 1'
#
loop_
_entity.id
_entity.type
_entity.pdbx_description
1 polymer ?
#
loop_
_entity_poly.entity_id
_entity_poly.type
_entity_poly.pdbx_seq_one_letter_code
_entity_poly.pdbx_strand_id
1 'polypeptide(L)'
;MKTTCSVNRDSLALCHLIEYQEMLPAEYQNFDHLDGVPEEALVRYGGSVELADYCPYPQEFEWKNAENNQRDSRCSFTANAPGEFSDRHSLKLYTFDSPGTKWCSGGHFCQEGRLWLSLLNGTSVYPCYKAGQLIMIRQVLKHWLHSGTIVCPACAELCENCVSETEPPHAVGDEPKQLICGAETLFFCRSLFIPVLLYLYFLS
;
A
#
# COMPACT_ATOMS: atom_id res chain seq x y z
N MET A 1 -7.48 -9.50 -10.77
CA MET A 1 -6.35 -8.60 -11.07
C MET A 1 -5.88 -7.98 -9.76
N LYS A 2 -4.62 -8.19 -9.38
CA LYS A 2 -4.01 -7.67 -8.16
C LYS A 2 -2.90 -6.71 -8.55
N THR A 3 -2.99 -5.47 -8.09
CA THR A 3 -1.95 -4.45 -8.31
C THR A 3 -1.01 -4.40 -7.11
N THR A 4 0.26 -4.10 -7.38
CA THR A 4 1.32 -3.93 -6.39
C THR A 4 2.16 -2.70 -6.73
N CYS A 5 3.21 -2.38 -5.96
CA CYS A 5 4.21 -1.40 -6.37
C CYS A 5 5.31 -2.02 -7.22
N SER A 6 5.90 -1.22 -8.11
CA SER A 6 7.19 -1.54 -8.72
C SER A 6 8.28 -1.71 -7.65
N VAL A 7 9.41 -2.33 -8.02
CA VAL A 7 10.56 -2.50 -7.13
C VAL A 7 11.09 -1.16 -6.60
N ASN A 8 11.13 -0.14 -7.47
CA ASN A 8 11.52 1.23 -7.12
C ASN A 8 10.41 2.01 -6.41
N ARG A 9 9.22 1.40 -6.30
CA ARG A 9 8.03 1.92 -5.63
C ARG A 9 7.60 3.30 -6.13
N ASP A 10 7.88 3.56 -7.39
CA ASP A 10 7.59 4.81 -8.10
C ASP A 10 6.45 4.64 -9.09
N SER A 11 5.79 3.48 -9.13
CA SER A 11 4.62 3.22 -9.96
C SER A 11 3.73 2.11 -9.37
N LEU A 12 2.49 2.04 -9.85
CA LEU A 12 1.69 0.82 -9.72
C LEU A 12 2.12 -0.19 -10.78
N ALA A 13 2.30 -1.42 -10.36
CA ALA A 13 2.67 -2.54 -11.22
C ALA A 13 1.63 -3.66 -11.13
N LEU A 14 1.54 -4.47 -12.18
CA LEU A 14 0.77 -5.71 -12.20
C LEU A 14 1.68 -6.89 -12.53
N CYS A 15 1.31 -8.08 -12.07
CA CYS A 15 2.01 -9.29 -12.47
C CYS A 15 1.68 -9.60 -13.93
N HIS A 16 2.67 -9.58 -14.81
CA HIS A 16 2.51 -9.85 -16.24
C HIS A 16 2.57 -11.36 -16.53
N LEU A 17 1.78 -12.13 -15.79
CA LEU A 17 1.64 -13.57 -16.00
C LEU A 17 0.64 -13.82 -17.14
N ILE A 18 1.08 -14.55 -18.17
CA ILE A 18 0.26 -14.93 -19.31
C ILE A 18 0.35 -16.43 -19.57
N GLU A 19 -0.67 -16.97 -20.26
CA GLU A 19 -0.66 -18.32 -20.80
C GLU A 19 -0.26 -18.27 -22.28
N TYR A 20 0.74 -19.09 -22.64
CA TYR A 20 1.20 -19.27 -24.01
C TYR A 20 0.40 -20.37 -24.71
N GLN A 21 0.34 -20.31 -26.05
CA GLN A 21 -0.29 -21.38 -26.84
C GLN A 21 0.54 -22.66 -26.85
N GLU A 22 1.86 -22.53 -26.80
CA GLU A 22 2.81 -23.63 -26.79
C GLU A 22 3.49 -23.75 -25.42
N MET A 23 4.11 -24.90 -25.16
CA MET A 23 4.87 -25.13 -23.93
C MET A 23 6.14 -24.27 -23.95
N LEU A 24 6.43 -23.62 -22.82
CA LEU A 24 7.69 -22.90 -22.65
C LEU A 24 8.86 -23.90 -22.56
N PRO A 25 10.06 -23.53 -23.04
CA PRO A 25 11.28 -24.30 -22.80
C PRO A 25 11.46 -24.62 -21.30
N ALA A 26 11.99 -25.80 -20.98
CA ALA A 26 12.10 -26.29 -19.60
C ALA A 26 12.86 -25.32 -18.67
N GLU A 27 13.85 -24.61 -19.19
CA GLU A 27 14.63 -23.59 -18.49
C GLU A 27 13.83 -22.32 -18.11
N TYR A 28 12.66 -22.10 -18.71
CA TYR A 28 11.79 -20.94 -18.47
C TYR A 28 10.46 -21.32 -17.79
N GLN A 29 10.30 -22.58 -17.37
CA GLN A 29 9.13 -23.04 -16.60
C GLN A 29 9.32 -22.69 -15.12
N ASN A 30 8.90 -21.49 -14.75
CA ASN A 30 9.22 -20.85 -13.46
C ASN A 30 8.31 -21.25 -12.28
N PHE A 31 7.32 -22.14 -12.47
CA PHE A 31 6.25 -22.35 -11.51
C PHE A 31 6.06 -23.83 -11.15
N ASP A 32 6.10 -24.12 -9.85
CA ASP A 32 5.67 -25.40 -9.29
C ASP A 32 4.16 -25.41 -8.94
N HIS A 33 3.58 -24.24 -8.68
CA HIS A 33 2.17 -24.08 -8.33
C HIS A 33 1.64 -22.69 -8.70
N LEU A 34 0.41 -22.64 -9.22
CA LEU A 34 -0.35 -21.41 -9.43
C LEU A 34 -1.81 -21.62 -9.01
N ASP A 35 -2.33 -20.71 -8.19
CA ASP A 35 -3.71 -20.80 -7.70
C ASP A 35 -4.72 -20.77 -8.86
N GLY A 36 -5.53 -21.83 -8.95
CA GLY A 36 -6.55 -21.96 -9.99
C GLY A 36 -6.05 -22.42 -11.36
N VAL A 37 -4.77 -22.80 -11.48
CA VAL A 37 -4.19 -23.38 -12.70
C VAL A 37 -3.83 -24.84 -12.44
N PRO A 38 -4.28 -25.79 -13.29
CA PRO A 38 -3.88 -27.20 -13.20
C PRO A 38 -2.38 -27.41 -13.45
N GLU A 39 -1.79 -28.42 -12.82
CA GLU A 39 -0.34 -28.71 -12.90
C GLU A 39 0.12 -28.95 -14.35
N GLU A 40 -0.69 -29.64 -15.15
CA GLU A 40 -0.43 -29.90 -16.56
C GLU A 40 -0.45 -28.65 -17.45
N ALA A 41 -1.07 -27.56 -16.98
CA ALA A 41 -1.12 -26.30 -17.69
C ALA A 41 0.06 -25.39 -17.33
N LEU A 42 0.72 -25.59 -16.18
CA LEU A 42 1.80 -24.73 -15.67
C LEU A 42 2.94 -24.53 -16.67
N VAL A 43 3.24 -25.55 -17.47
CA VAL A 43 4.29 -25.52 -18.50
C VAL A 43 4.08 -24.47 -19.60
N ARG A 44 2.88 -23.90 -19.69
CA ARG A 44 2.54 -22.82 -20.63
C ARG A 44 2.47 -21.44 -19.97
N TYR A 45 2.71 -21.34 -18.66
CA TYR A 45 2.58 -20.08 -17.93
C TYR A 45 3.94 -19.43 -17.70
N GLY A 46 4.04 -18.14 -18.02
CA GLY A 46 5.27 -17.37 -17.89
C GLY A 46 5.02 -15.86 -17.88
N GLY A 47 6.08 -15.10 -17.62
CA GLY A 47 6.10 -13.64 -17.76
C GLY A 47 6.03 -13.23 -19.23
N SER A 48 5.33 -12.14 -19.55
CA SER A 48 5.12 -11.68 -20.92
C SER A 48 6.35 -11.10 -21.64
N VAL A 49 7.51 -11.02 -20.97
CA VAL A 49 8.72 -10.36 -21.47
C VAL A 49 9.80 -11.40 -21.77
N GLU A 50 10.01 -11.68 -23.04
CA GLU A 50 10.99 -12.66 -23.53
C GLU A 50 12.44 -12.30 -23.12
N LEU A 51 12.80 -11.02 -23.15
CA LEU A 51 14.13 -10.54 -22.71
C LEU A 51 14.41 -10.74 -21.21
N ALA A 52 13.38 -11.08 -20.43
CA ALA A 52 13.49 -11.38 -19.02
C ALA A 52 13.40 -12.90 -18.78
N ASP A 53 13.68 -13.71 -19.79
CA ASP A 53 13.65 -15.18 -19.73
C ASP A 53 12.31 -15.70 -19.15
N TYR A 54 11.21 -15.04 -19.54
CA TYR A 54 9.86 -15.33 -19.07
C TYR A 54 9.68 -15.29 -17.54
N CYS A 55 10.60 -14.63 -16.82
CA CYS A 55 10.47 -14.46 -15.38
C CYS A 55 9.26 -13.57 -15.06
N PRO A 56 8.33 -14.03 -14.20
CA PRO A 56 7.18 -13.23 -13.78
C PRO A 56 7.62 -12.16 -12.78
N TYR A 57 7.60 -10.89 -13.17
CA TYR A 57 7.81 -9.77 -12.25
C TYR A 57 6.67 -8.75 -12.35
N PRO A 58 6.44 -7.96 -11.28
CA PRO A 58 5.54 -6.83 -11.35
C PRO A 58 6.07 -5.79 -12.34
N GLN A 59 5.33 -5.55 -13.43
CA GLN A 59 5.68 -4.56 -14.44
C GLN A 59 4.72 -3.36 -14.37
N GLU A 60 5.25 -2.17 -14.61
CA GLU A 60 4.50 -0.92 -14.74
C GLU A 60 3.61 -1.00 -15.98
N PHE A 61 2.37 -0.50 -15.89
CA PHE A 61 1.47 -0.54 -17.03
C PHE A 61 1.45 0.79 -17.75
N GLU A 62 1.55 0.70 -19.07
CA GLU A 62 1.38 1.80 -19.99
C GLU A 62 0.07 1.62 -20.75
N TRP A 63 -0.69 2.70 -20.92
CA TRP A 63 -1.91 2.68 -21.70
C TRP A 63 -1.98 3.92 -22.59
N LYS A 64 -2.72 3.81 -23.69
CA LYS A 64 -3.02 4.97 -24.53
C LYS A 64 -4.39 5.50 -24.14
N ASN A 65 -4.51 6.81 -23.93
CA ASN A 65 -5.82 7.43 -23.81
C ASN A 65 -6.49 7.52 -25.20
N ALA A 66 -7.76 7.92 -25.24
CA ALA A 66 -8.53 8.07 -26.49
C ALA A 66 -7.89 9.07 -27.49
N GLU A 67 -6.98 9.92 -27.03
CA GLU A 67 -6.23 10.90 -27.82
C GLU A 67 -4.86 10.37 -28.27
N ASN A 68 -4.59 9.08 -28.07
CA ASN A 68 -3.33 8.40 -28.42
C ASN A 68 -2.11 8.86 -27.61
N ASN A 69 -2.31 9.58 -26.50
CA ASN A 69 -1.25 9.94 -25.56
C ASN A 69 -0.90 8.73 -24.69
N GLN A 70 0.39 8.40 -24.64
CA GLN A 70 0.94 7.36 -23.75
C GLN A 70 0.86 7.86 -22.30
N ARG A 71 0.09 7.14 -21.50
CA ARG A 71 -0.04 7.30 -20.06
C ARG A 71 0.65 6.11 -19.40
N ASP A 72 1.21 6.32 -18.23
CA ASP A 72 1.83 5.28 -17.43
C ASP A 72 1.37 5.39 -15.98
N SER A 73 1.71 4.40 -15.17
CA SER A 73 1.29 4.29 -13.78
C SER A 73 2.24 4.95 -12.78
N ARG A 74 3.22 5.75 -13.23
CA ARG A 74 4.25 6.34 -12.37
C ARG A 74 3.70 7.46 -11.50
N CYS A 75 4.13 7.48 -10.25
CA CYS A 75 3.79 8.45 -9.21
C CYS A 75 4.08 9.90 -9.60
N SER A 76 5.14 10.07 -10.39
CA SER A 76 5.70 11.36 -10.74
C SER A 76 4.88 12.12 -11.77
N PHE A 77 3.97 11.44 -12.47
CA PHE A 77 3.09 12.09 -13.43
C PHE A 77 1.96 12.79 -12.68
N THR A 78 1.91 14.12 -12.78
CA THR A 78 0.85 14.94 -12.17
C THR A 78 -0.55 14.57 -12.69
N ALA A 79 -0.65 14.04 -13.91
CA ALA A 79 -1.89 13.50 -14.46
C ALA A 79 -2.41 12.26 -13.71
N ASN A 80 -1.55 11.56 -12.95
CA ASN A 80 -1.94 10.43 -12.09
C ASN A 80 -2.32 10.89 -10.68
N ALA A 81 -2.19 12.18 -10.36
CA ALA A 81 -2.73 12.73 -9.13
C ALA A 81 -4.27 12.74 -9.20
N PRO A 82 -4.98 12.38 -8.12
CA PRO A 82 -6.42 12.53 -8.06
C PRO A 82 -6.81 13.99 -8.31
N GLY A 83 -7.89 14.24 -9.06
CA GLY A 83 -8.20 15.53 -9.69
C GLY A 83 -8.29 16.77 -8.79
N GLU A 84 -8.44 16.61 -7.47
CA GLU A 84 -8.32 17.74 -6.51
C GLU A 84 -6.87 18.17 -6.24
N PHE A 85 -5.88 17.41 -6.72
CA PHE A 85 -4.46 17.53 -6.39
C PHE A 85 -3.55 17.52 -7.64
N SER A 86 -4.10 17.68 -8.85
CA SER A 86 -3.30 17.80 -10.09
C SER A 86 -2.28 18.93 -10.03
N ASP A 87 -2.58 19.94 -9.20
CA ASP A 87 -1.82 21.19 -9.16
C ASP A 87 -0.83 21.23 -7.98
N ARG A 88 -0.81 20.22 -7.09
CA ARG A 88 0.03 20.24 -5.88
C ARG A 88 0.61 18.86 -5.54
N HIS A 89 1.83 18.66 -6.05
CA HIS A 89 2.93 17.90 -5.46
C HIS A 89 2.55 16.66 -4.63
N SER A 90 2.23 15.57 -5.32
CA SER A 90 2.05 14.24 -4.75
C SER A 90 3.34 13.74 -4.10
N LEU A 91 3.33 13.61 -2.77
CA LEU A 91 4.43 12.98 -2.03
C LEU A 91 4.32 11.44 -2.11
N LYS A 92 5.45 10.75 -2.33
CA LYS A 92 5.51 9.27 -2.33
C LYS A 92 5.43 8.73 -0.89
N LEU A 93 4.44 7.88 -0.61
CA LEU A 93 4.30 7.16 0.67
C LEU A 93 4.44 5.65 0.45
N TYR A 94 5.18 4.96 1.33
CA TYR A 94 5.25 3.50 1.35
C TYR A 94 4.43 2.95 2.52
N THR A 95 3.46 2.06 2.28
CA THR A 95 2.67 1.39 3.33
C THR A 95 3.00 -0.10 3.39
N PHE A 96 2.96 -0.70 4.60
CA PHE A 96 3.43 -2.08 4.83
C PHE A 96 2.29 -3.11 5.02
N ASP A 97 1.06 -2.71 5.34
CA ASP A 97 0.06 -3.61 5.95
C ASP A 97 -1.11 -4.08 5.05
N SER A 98 -1.04 -3.95 3.72
CA SER A 98 -2.08 -4.55 2.86
C SER A 98 -1.59 -5.06 1.51
N PRO A 99 -2.19 -6.14 0.96
CA PRO A 99 -1.97 -6.57 -0.41
C PRO A 99 -2.52 -5.50 -1.36
N GLY A 100 -1.67 -4.55 -1.71
CA GLY A 100 -2.01 -3.34 -2.44
C GLY A 100 -1.48 -2.14 -1.69
N THR A 101 -0.36 -1.60 -2.18
CA THR A 101 0.16 -0.31 -1.75
C THR A 101 -0.85 0.75 -2.13
N LYS A 102 -1.42 1.44 -1.13
CA LYS A 102 -2.29 2.59 -1.37
C LYS A 102 -1.47 3.86 -1.32
N TRP A 103 -1.64 4.67 -2.36
CA TRP A 103 -1.24 6.06 -2.41
C TRP A 103 -1.92 6.83 -1.28
N CYS A 104 -1.17 7.45 -0.37
CA CYS A 104 -1.70 8.59 0.36
C CYS A 104 -1.15 9.84 -0.31
N SER A 105 -2.00 10.54 -1.05
CA SER A 105 -1.68 11.85 -1.63
C SER A 105 -1.43 12.85 -0.50
N GLY A 106 -0.17 13.06 -0.11
CA GLY A 106 0.17 14.03 0.93
C GLY A 106 0.32 15.46 0.39
N GLY A 107 0.17 16.45 1.27
CA GLY A 107 0.62 17.81 1.01
C GLY A 107 2.02 18.04 1.60
N HIS A 108 2.64 19.16 1.24
CA HIS A 108 3.84 19.64 1.90
C HIS A 108 3.79 21.15 2.10
N PHE A 109 4.54 21.65 3.06
CA PHE A 109 4.75 23.09 3.24
C PHE A 109 6.11 23.34 3.90
N CYS A 110 6.64 24.55 3.72
CA CYS A 110 7.92 24.96 4.27
C CYS A 110 7.67 25.97 5.39
N GLN A 111 8.15 25.69 6.60
CA GLN A 111 8.03 26.59 7.74
C GLN A 111 9.42 26.76 8.38
N GLU A 112 9.86 28.01 8.52
CA GLU A 112 11.19 28.35 9.05
C GLU A 112 12.34 27.65 8.30
N GLY A 113 12.17 27.47 6.99
CA GLY A 113 13.11 26.76 6.12
C GLY A 113 13.19 25.26 6.35
N ARG A 114 12.27 24.67 7.13
CA ARG A 114 12.11 23.23 7.30
C ARG A 114 10.94 22.74 6.45
N LEU A 115 11.14 21.60 5.79
CA LEU A 115 10.09 20.89 5.06
C LEU A 115 9.18 20.13 6.03
N TRP A 116 7.88 20.30 5.88
CA TRP A 116 6.84 19.58 6.60
C TRP A 116 5.92 18.86 5.63
N LEU A 117 5.53 17.64 6.00
CA LEU A 117 4.70 16.76 5.21
C LEU A 117 3.34 16.57 5.90
N SER A 118 2.25 16.56 5.14
CA SER A 118 0.90 16.26 5.63
C SER A 118 0.32 15.08 4.86
N LEU A 119 -0.51 14.26 5.50
CA LEU A 119 -1.18 13.13 4.86
C LEU A 119 -2.61 13.50 4.41
N LEU A 120 -3.07 12.96 3.28
CA LEU A 120 -4.47 13.12 2.85
C LEU A 120 -5.43 12.66 3.95
N ASN A 121 -6.40 13.50 4.30
CA ASN A 121 -7.40 13.21 5.35
C ASN A 121 -6.79 12.94 6.75
N GLY A 122 -5.51 13.25 6.95
CA GLY A 122 -4.85 13.24 8.24
C GLY A 122 -4.80 14.64 8.85
N THR A 123 -4.78 14.73 10.18
CA THR A 123 -4.55 15.98 10.91
C THR A 123 -3.07 16.16 11.29
N SER A 124 -2.29 15.08 11.29
CA SER A 124 -0.88 15.10 11.65
C SER A 124 0.00 15.63 10.53
N VAL A 125 1.02 16.39 10.94
CA VAL A 125 2.09 16.89 10.07
C VAL A 125 3.44 16.42 10.60
N TYR A 126 4.36 16.10 9.69
CA TYR A 126 5.64 15.49 10.03
C TYR A 126 6.82 16.33 9.49
N PRO A 127 7.79 16.67 10.35
CA PRO A 127 8.97 17.41 9.93
C PRO A 127 10.01 16.51 9.25
N CYS A 128 10.59 17.00 8.17
CA CYS A 128 11.79 16.45 7.55
C CYS A 128 13.03 17.22 8.02
N TYR A 129 13.98 16.50 8.60
CA TYR A 129 15.27 17.06 9.06
C TYR A 129 16.40 16.80 8.07
N LYS A 130 16.31 15.74 7.27
CA LYS A 130 17.27 15.41 6.22
C LYS A 130 16.64 14.55 5.12
N ALA A 131 17.23 14.57 3.93
CA ALA A 131 16.87 13.66 2.85
C ALA A 131 17.01 12.19 3.30
N GLY A 132 16.06 11.34 2.92
CA GLY A 132 16.05 9.92 3.28
C GLY A 132 15.62 9.61 4.71
N GLN A 133 15.26 10.60 5.54
CA GLN A 133 14.70 10.36 6.87
C GLN A 133 13.42 9.52 6.76
N LEU A 134 13.32 8.49 7.60
CA LEU A 134 12.14 7.63 7.69
C LEU A 134 11.17 8.17 8.76
N ILE A 135 9.89 8.25 8.41
CA ILE A 135 8.81 8.63 9.32
C ILE A 135 7.80 7.49 9.37
N MET A 136 7.65 6.82 10.51
CA MET A 136 6.63 5.78 10.66
C MET A 136 5.25 6.40 10.86
N ILE A 137 4.25 5.90 10.15
CA ILE A 137 2.87 6.37 10.27
C ILE A 137 1.93 5.20 10.60
N ARG A 138 0.92 5.49 11.41
CA ARG A 138 -0.10 4.57 11.92
C ARG A 138 -1.42 5.32 12.07
N GLN A 139 -2.22 5.29 11.00
CA GLN A 139 -3.47 6.03 10.94
C GLN A 139 -4.66 5.07 10.91
N VAL A 140 -5.75 5.41 11.61
CA VAL A 140 -7.00 4.65 11.55
C VAL A 140 -7.94 5.36 10.59
N LEU A 141 -8.16 4.78 9.41
CA LEU A 141 -9.06 5.33 8.39
C LEU A 141 -10.22 4.35 8.19
N LYS A 142 -11.45 4.82 8.34
CA LYS A 142 -12.67 4.00 8.16
C LYS A 142 -12.59 2.65 8.91
N HIS A 143 -12.13 2.67 10.16
CA HIS A 143 -11.97 1.51 11.06
C HIS A 143 -10.83 0.53 10.73
N TRP A 144 -9.99 0.84 9.75
CA TRP A 144 -8.80 0.04 9.44
C TRP A 144 -7.55 0.77 9.91
N LEU A 145 -6.65 0.05 10.59
CA LEU A 145 -5.31 0.55 10.87
C LEU A 145 -4.47 0.43 9.61
N HIS A 146 -3.89 1.55 9.18
CA HIS A 146 -2.91 1.61 8.12
C HIS A 146 -1.55 1.95 8.72
N SER A 147 -0.59 1.03 8.62
CA SER A 147 0.81 1.30 8.97
C SER A 147 1.67 1.47 7.73
N GLY A 148 2.60 2.42 7.79
CA GLY A 148 3.52 2.72 6.71
C GLY A 148 4.75 3.50 7.16
N THR A 149 5.58 3.85 6.18
CA THR A 149 6.76 4.70 6.35
C THR A 149 6.84 5.69 5.21
N ILE A 150 6.96 6.98 5.55
CA ILE A 150 7.30 8.04 4.62
C ILE A 150 8.82 8.15 4.56
N VAL A 151 9.36 8.37 3.36
CA VAL A 151 10.76 8.76 3.18
C VAL A 151 10.79 10.25 2.83
N CYS A 152 11.47 11.05 3.64
CA CYS A 152 11.61 12.48 3.38
C CYS A 152 12.43 12.73 2.10
N PRO A 153 11.95 13.59 1.19
CA PRO A 153 12.78 14.10 0.09
C PRO A 153 13.80 15.12 0.63
N ALA A 154 14.74 15.55 -0.23
CA ALA A 154 15.60 16.66 0.12
C ALA A 154 14.78 17.96 0.20
N CYS A 155 15.07 18.81 1.18
CA CYS A 155 14.35 20.07 1.36
C CYS A 155 14.41 20.94 0.09
N ALA A 156 15.59 21.01 -0.55
CA ALA A 156 15.83 21.83 -1.73
C ALA A 156 15.02 21.41 -2.97
N GLU A 157 14.41 20.21 -2.97
CA GLU A 157 13.52 19.78 -4.04
C GLU A 157 12.14 20.45 -3.95
N LEU A 158 11.73 20.89 -2.75
CA LEU A 158 10.37 21.37 -2.47
C LEU A 158 10.32 22.78 -1.88
N CYS A 159 11.43 23.28 -1.33
CA CYS A 159 11.53 24.57 -0.67
C CYS A 159 12.68 25.40 -1.27
N GLU A 160 12.47 26.71 -1.44
CA GLU A 160 13.53 27.63 -1.92
C GLU A 160 14.57 27.94 -0.85
N ASN A 161 14.14 28.07 0.41
CA ASN A 161 15.00 28.36 1.55
C ASN A 161 15.00 27.17 2.49
N CYS A 162 16.15 26.53 2.65
CA CYS A 162 16.30 25.35 3.49
C CYS A 162 17.29 25.59 4.61
N VAL A 163 16.92 25.17 5.82
CA VAL A 163 17.87 25.03 6.92
C VAL A 163 18.80 23.85 6.65
N SER A 164 19.98 23.87 7.26
CA SER A 164 20.93 22.77 7.16
C SER A 164 20.31 21.46 7.67
N GLU A 165 20.61 20.38 6.96
CA GLU A 165 20.13 19.05 7.35
C GLU A 165 20.70 18.65 8.71
N THR A 166 19.86 18.03 9.53
CA THR A 166 20.18 17.64 10.91
C THR A 166 19.62 16.26 11.22
N GLU A 167 20.18 15.59 12.23
CA GLU A 167 19.52 14.39 12.76
C GLU A 167 18.26 14.80 13.53
N PRO A 168 17.16 14.04 13.40
CA PRO A 168 15.97 14.31 14.19
C PRO A 168 16.28 14.07 15.69
N PRO A 169 15.76 14.90 16.60
CA PRO A 169 16.05 14.78 18.04
C PRO A 169 15.53 13.47 18.64
N HIS A 170 14.46 12.91 18.06
CA HIS A 170 13.87 11.62 18.41
C HIS A 170 13.31 10.95 17.15
N ALA A 171 12.89 9.69 17.25
CA ALA A 171 12.16 9.02 16.17
C ALA A 171 10.90 9.82 15.80
N VAL A 172 10.78 10.21 14.53
CA VAL A 172 9.65 11.01 14.02
C VAL A 172 8.60 10.05 13.47
N GLY A 173 7.36 10.19 13.93
CA GLY A 173 6.26 9.34 13.48
C GLY A 173 5.12 9.25 14.48
N ASP A 174 4.12 8.44 14.13
CA ASP A 174 3.00 8.12 15.01
C ASP A 174 3.42 7.17 16.14
N GLU A 175 2.89 7.38 17.35
CA GLU A 175 3.14 6.49 18.48
C GLU A 175 2.64 5.07 18.23
N PRO A 176 3.26 4.04 18.86
CA PRO A 176 2.76 2.69 18.77
C PRO A 176 1.36 2.53 19.39
N LYS A 177 0.34 2.34 18.56
CA LYS A 177 -0.96 1.89 19.05
C LYS A 177 -0.90 0.40 19.43
N GLN A 178 -1.19 0.09 20.68
CA GLN A 178 -1.41 -1.28 21.13
C GLN A 178 -2.74 -1.77 20.55
N LEU A 179 -2.66 -2.71 19.59
CA LEU A 179 -3.83 -3.43 19.12
C LEU A 179 -4.15 -4.53 20.13
N ILE A 180 -5.26 -4.40 20.83
CA ILE A 180 -5.80 -5.49 21.65
C ILE A 180 -6.58 -6.41 20.71
N CYS A 181 -6.05 -7.61 20.45
CA CYS A 181 -6.81 -8.65 19.75
C CYS A 181 -7.98 -9.10 20.64
N GLY A 182 -9.16 -8.51 20.44
CA GLY A 182 -10.41 -9.00 21.00
C GLY A 182 -11.07 -9.95 20.01
N ALA A 183 -11.13 -11.24 20.33
CA ALA A 183 -12.20 -12.06 19.80
C ALA A 183 -13.48 -11.52 20.45
N GLU A 184 -14.45 -11.05 19.67
CA GLU A 184 -15.80 -10.97 20.20
C GLU A 184 -16.20 -12.39 20.57
N THR A 185 -16.05 -12.74 21.84
CA THR A 185 -16.72 -13.91 22.39
C THR A 185 -18.20 -13.63 22.25
N LEU A 186 -18.79 -14.14 21.18
CA LEU A 186 -20.21 -14.43 21.15
C LEU A 186 -20.49 -15.27 22.40
N PHE A 187 -20.99 -14.61 23.44
CA PHE A 187 -21.62 -15.24 24.59
C PHE A 187 -22.94 -15.88 24.12
N PHE A 188 -22.81 -16.92 23.31
CA PHE A 188 -23.88 -17.85 22.97
C PHE A 188 -23.32 -19.25 23.07
N CYS A 189 -23.02 -19.68 24.30
CA CYS A 189 -23.12 -21.09 24.63
C CYS A 189 -24.36 -21.27 25.50
N ARG A 190 -25.42 -21.78 24.85
CA ARG A 190 -26.65 -22.26 25.46
C ARG A 190 -26.33 -23.24 26.59
N SER A 191 -26.78 -22.96 27.81
CA SER A 191 -27.19 -24.01 28.73
C SER A 191 -28.70 -23.92 28.87
N LEU A 192 -29.37 -24.88 28.27
CA LEU A 192 -30.77 -25.19 28.45
C LEU A 192 -31.07 -25.44 29.95
N PHE A 193 -31.63 -24.44 30.64
CA PHE A 193 -32.43 -24.59 31.86
C PHE A 193 -33.48 -23.46 31.86
N ILE A 194 -34.42 -23.43 30.91
CA ILE A 194 -35.80 -23.94 31.05
C ILE A 194 -36.17 -24.44 32.49
N PRO A 195 -37.44 -24.36 32.90
CA PRO A 195 -38.09 -23.35 33.69
C PRO A 195 -38.50 -23.94 35.06
N VAL A 196 -37.55 -24.36 35.90
CA VAL A 196 -37.91 -25.06 37.17
C VAL A 196 -38.45 -24.09 38.23
N LEU A 197 -38.06 -22.82 38.18
CA LEU A 197 -38.48 -21.81 39.18
C LEU A 197 -39.94 -21.35 39.02
N LEU A 198 -40.58 -21.53 37.85
CA LEU A 198 -41.99 -21.21 37.66
C LEU A 198 -42.92 -22.37 38.09
N TYR A 199 -42.46 -23.62 38.07
CA TYR A 199 -43.28 -24.75 38.52
C TYR A 199 -43.40 -24.80 40.06
N LEU A 200 -42.36 -24.37 40.78
CA LEU A 200 -42.39 -24.28 42.24
C LEU A 200 -43.23 -23.10 42.77
N TYR A 201 -43.46 -22.07 41.95
CA TYR A 201 -44.33 -20.95 42.32
C TYR A 201 -45.84 -21.29 42.22
N PHE A 202 -46.21 -22.37 41.54
CA PHE A 202 -47.60 -22.81 41.38
C PHE A 202 -48.03 -23.92 42.36
N LEU A 203 -47.14 -24.35 43.27
CA LEU A 203 -47.39 -25.41 44.26
C LEU A 203 -47.11 -24.95 45.71
N SER A 204 -47.21 -23.65 46.00
CA SER A 204 -47.21 -23.10 47.37
C SER A 204 -48.37 -22.16 47.58
#